data_AF-A0A0L8CPU0-F1
#
_entry.id   AF-A0A0L8CPU0-F1
#
_cell.length_a   1.000
_cell.length_b   1.000
_cell.length_c   1.000
_cell.angle_alpha   90.00
_cell.angle_beta   90.00
_cell.angle_gamma   90.00
#
_symmetry.space_group_name_H-M   'P 1'
#
loop_
_entity.id
_entity.type
_entity.pdbx_description
1 polymer ?
#
loop_
_entity_poly.entity_id
_entity_poly.type
_entity_poly.pdbx_seq_one_letter_code
_entity_poly.pdbx_strand_id
1 'polypeptide(L)'
;MLASEYHSIGQKPVDLDVLEATKVVRNFLCDYLYYDKLLLSYAPAGEFGSAQAYRWLTGGHICDYDATGDTIAPREKINYRVIRMLFDAGLIKVKTNIRTPHTRCVIFEWVRDIKKYRREILRTKIFGENVYLTSAMIDATAAQYGLTVTFVGARGVFEILDGNGNSIPNGQAKNTYIFMNSVGEPVGRLRDMSYWEWEQYLYDTATRAKLRKTPLKVRDGMRSHFSEFKRA
;
A
#
# COMPACT_ATOMS: atom_id res chain seq x y z
N MET A 1 20.81 -2.24 26.21
CA MET A 1 20.10 -1.02 25.74
C MET A 1 19.45 -1.42 24.44
N LEU A 2 18.13 -1.30 24.34
CA LEU A 2 17.38 -1.83 23.20
C LEU A 2 17.90 -1.29 21.87
N ALA A 3 18.27 0.00 21.83
CA ALA A 3 18.83 0.60 20.63
C ALA A 3 20.08 -0.15 20.14
N SER A 4 21.02 -0.45 21.03
CA SER A 4 22.24 -1.19 20.68
C SER A 4 21.94 -2.58 20.12
N GLU A 5 20.92 -3.28 20.65
CA GLU A 5 20.50 -4.59 20.17
C GLU A 5 19.98 -4.52 18.73
N TYR A 6 19.07 -3.60 18.43
CA TYR A 6 18.56 -3.43 17.06
C TYR A 6 19.67 -3.01 16.08
N HIS A 7 20.58 -2.12 16.49
CA HIS A 7 21.70 -1.70 15.65
C HIS A 7 22.64 -2.87 15.32
N SER A 8 22.81 -3.82 16.24
CA SER A 8 23.63 -5.02 16.02
C SER A 8 23.01 -6.02 15.03
N ILE A 9 21.67 -6.07 14.95
CA ILE A 9 20.94 -6.92 13.99
C ILE A 9 21.00 -6.33 12.57
N GLY A 10 20.89 -5.00 12.47
CA GLY A 10 20.93 -4.30 11.18
C GLY A 10 19.69 -4.58 10.31
N GLN A 11 19.87 -5.31 9.21
CA GLN A 11 18.81 -5.68 8.27
C GLN A 11 18.63 -7.19 8.24
N LYS A 12 17.40 -7.66 8.52
CA LYS A 12 17.01 -9.05 8.36
C LYS A 12 16.72 -9.37 6.87
N PRO A 13 16.87 -10.64 6.44
CA PRO A 13 16.40 -11.06 5.12
C PRO A 13 14.88 -10.85 5.01
N VAL A 14 14.41 -10.53 3.81
CA VAL A 14 12.97 -10.37 3.57
C VAL A 14 12.32 -11.75 3.61
N ASP A 15 11.37 -11.92 4.52
CA ASP A 15 10.56 -13.11 4.67
C ASP A 15 9.11 -12.69 4.93
N LEU A 16 8.27 -12.81 3.91
CA LEU A 16 6.87 -12.43 4.01
C LEU A 16 6.07 -13.46 4.82
N ASP A 17 6.49 -14.71 4.94
CA ASP A 17 5.71 -15.74 5.64
C ASP A 17 5.62 -15.46 7.14
N VAL A 18 6.66 -14.85 7.70
CA VAL A 18 6.71 -14.39 9.10
C VAL A 18 5.82 -13.14 9.34
N LEU A 19 5.43 -12.42 8.28
CA LEU A 19 4.54 -11.28 8.41
C LEU A 19 3.07 -11.73 8.51
N GLU A 20 2.53 -11.77 9.72
CA GLU A 20 1.10 -12.01 9.90
C GLU A 20 0.27 -10.82 9.38
N ALA A 21 -0.65 -11.09 8.47
CA ALA A 21 -1.51 -10.11 7.81
C ALA A 21 -2.69 -9.66 8.69
N THR A 22 -2.41 -9.29 9.94
CA THR A 22 -3.41 -8.74 10.87
C THR A 22 -4.03 -7.45 10.32
N LYS A 23 -5.25 -7.08 10.76
CA LYS A 23 -5.91 -5.83 10.34
C LYS A 23 -4.98 -4.61 10.51
N VAL A 24 -4.27 -4.53 11.63
CA VAL A 24 -3.40 -3.38 11.93
C VAL A 24 -2.20 -3.30 10.97
N VAL A 25 -1.53 -4.42 10.71
CA VAL A 25 -0.41 -4.49 9.76
C VAL A 25 -0.88 -4.19 8.34
N ARG A 26 -2.03 -4.74 7.95
CA ARG A 26 -2.64 -4.49 6.65
C ARG A 26 -2.94 -3.02 6.43
N ASN A 27 -3.61 -2.37 7.38
CA ASN A 27 -3.95 -0.95 7.28
C ASN A 27 -2.68 -0.10 7.16
N PHE A 28 -1.67 -0.40 7.98
CA PHE A 28 -0.39 0.28 7.91
C PHE A 28 0.26 0.14 6.53
N LEU A 29 0.32 -1.08 5.98
CA LEU A 29 0.89 -1.31 4.66
C LEU A 29 0.10 -0.59 3.56
N CYS A 30 -1.24 -0.59 3.62
CA CYS A 30 -2.06 0.19 2.68
C CYS A 30 -1.67 1.67 2.69
N ASP A 31 -1.54 2.26 3.88
CA ASP A 31 -1.27 3.70 4.01
C ASP A 31 0.16 4.08 3.62
N TYR A 32 1.14 3.20 3.87
CA TYR A 32 2.55 3.59 3.88
C TYR A 32 3.47 2.80 2.93
N LEU A 33 3.02 1.72 2.29
CA LEU A 33 3.85 0.90 1.39
C LEU A 33 4.42 1.71 0.21
N TYR A 34 3.68 2.71 -0.26
CA TYR A 34 4.09 3.60 -1.34
C TYR A 34 4.80 4.88 -0.87
N TYR A 35 4.89 5.09 0.44
CA TYR A 35 5.61 6.23 1.01
C TYR A 35 7.09 5.90 1.13
N ASP A 36 7.84 6.15 0.05
CA ASP A 36 9.29 5.85 -0.05
C ASP A 36 10.13 6.48 1.08
N LYS A 37 9.68 7.61 1.63
CA LYS A 37 10.38 8.37 2.68
C LYS A 37 9.94 7.99 4.10
N LEU A 38 9.27 6.85 4.28
CA LEU A 38 8.77 6.42 5.58
C LEU A 38 9.91 6.32 6.61
N LEU A 39 9.72 7.00 7.74
CA LEU A 39 10.53 6.83 8.93
C LEU A 39 9.63 6.39 10.09
N LEU A 40 10.10 5.40 10.82
CA LEU A 40 9.45 4.91 12.04
C LEU A 40 10.42 5.08 13.19
N SER A 41 9.92 5.44 14.37
CA SER A 41 10.69 5.43 15.60
C SER A 41 10.08 4.47 16.61
N TYR A 42 10.94 3.84 17.41
CA TYR A 42 10.52 3.09 18.57
C TYR A 42 11.45 3.35 19.75
N ALA A 43 10.86 3.61 20.90
CA ALA A 43 11.57 3.68 22.17
C ALA A 43 10.70 3.13 23.32
N PRO A 44 11.15 2.12 24.09
CA PRO A 44 10.41 1.56 25.21
C PRO A 44 10.09 2.61 26.29
N ALA A 45 8.93 2.48 26.94
CA ALA A 45 8.60 3.33 28.08
C ALA A 45 9.60 3.17 29.25
N GLY A 46 10.06 1.94 29.49
CA GLY A 46 11.05 1.65 30.53
C GLY A 46 12.45 2.19 30.23
N GLU A 47 12.74 2.54 28.96
CA GLU A 47 14.05 3.05 28.59
C GLU A 47 14.27 4.49 29.05
N PHE A 48 13.26 5.30 29.40
CA PHE A 48 13.49 6.71 29.80
C PHE A 48 13.48 6.97 31.31
N GLY A 49 13.16 5.98 32.15
CA GLY A 49 13.06 6.18 33.61
C GLY A 49 12.10 7.31 34.00
N SER A 50 12.43 8.05 35.07
CA SER A 50 11.66 9.21 35.56
C SER A 50 11.86 10.50 34.74
N ALA A 51 12.63 10.47 33.65
CA ALA A 51 12.93 11.65 32.84
C ALA A 51 11.71 12.04 31.96
N GLN A 52 10.86 12.95 32.47
CA GLN A 52 9.65 13.42 31.79
C GLN A 52 9.92 14.08 30.42
N ALA A 53 11.09 14.69 30.22
CA ALA A 53 11.40 15.49 29.03
C ALA A 53 11.36 14.70 27.70
N TYR A 54 11.53 13.38 27.73
CA TYR A 54 11.56 12.53 26.53
C TYR A 54 10.39 11.54 26.46
N ARG A 55 9.42 11.64 27.37
CA ARG A 55 8.27 10.73 27.42
C ARG A 55 7.44 10.76 26.14
N TRP A 56 7.42 11.90 25.43
CA TRP A 56 6.73 12.06 24.15
C TRP A 56 7.33 11.20 23.02
N LEU A 57 8.57 10.73 23.15
CA LEU A 57 9.21 9.81 22.21
C LEU A 57 8.88 8.33 22.48
N THR A 58 8.23 8.02 23.61
CA THR A 58 7.98 6.63 24.02
C THR A 58 6.88 5.96 23.20
N GLY A 59 7.11 4.69 22.83
CA GLY A 59 6.24 3.92 21.96
C GLY A 59 6.69 3.95 20.51
N GLY A 60 5.82 3.47 19.61
CA GLY A 60 6.05 3.50 18.18
C GLY A 60 5.46 4.77 17.56
N HIS A 61 6.20 5.43 16.67
CA HIS A 61 5.69 6.58 15.93
C HIS A 61 6.08 6.52 14.45
N ILE A 62 5.24 7.11 13.61
CA ILE A 62 5.60 7.56 12.27
C ILE A 62 6.24 8.93 12.41
N CYS A 63 7.35 9.14 11.72
CA CYS A 63 8.15 10.35 11.84
C CYS A 63 8.30 11.05 10.49
N ASP A 64 8.41 12.37 10.56
CA ASP A 64 8.86 13.21 9.46
C ASP A 64 10.35 13.53 9.63
N TYR A 65 11.04 13.70 8.50
CA TYR A 65 12.45 14.09 8.45
C TYR A 65 12.59 15.60 8.31
N ASP A 66 13.37 16.23 9.19
CA ASP A 66 13.79 17.62 9.07
C ASP A 66 15.22 17.69 8.50
N ALA A 67 15.31 18.15 7.26
CA ALA A 67 16.57 18.25 6.52
C ALA A 67 17.53 19.33 7.07
N THR A 68 17.03 20.30 7.84
CA THR A 68 17.84 21.44 8.32
C THR A 68 18.75 21.02 9.47
N GLY A 69 18.28 20.09 10.31
CA GLY A 69 19.01 19.58 11.48
C GLY A 69 19.43 18.12 11.40
N ASP A 70 19.08 17.42 10.30
CA ASP A 70 19.15 15.95 10.19
C ASP A 70 18.44 15.26 11.37
N THR A 71 17.32 15.85 11.79
CA THR A 71 16.52 15.38 12.93
C THR A 71 15.21 14.76 12.46
N ILE A 72 14.51 14.11 13.39
CA ILE A 72 13.17 13.59 13.16
C ILE A 72 12.18 14.18 14.15
N ALA A 73 10.94 14.30 13.72
CA ALA A 73 9.81 14.63 14.57
C ALA A 73 8.73 13.54 14.46
N PRO A 74 8.21 13.00 15.57
CA PRO A 74 7.08 12.09 15.57
C PRO A 74 5.82 12.86 15.15
N ARG A 75 5.10 12.28 14.19
CA ARG A 75 3.88 12.82 13.61
C ARG A 75 2.64 12.10 14.13
N GLU A 76 2.71 10.78 14.18
CA GLU A 76 1.56 9.93 14.49
C GLU A 76 2.00 8.73 15.33
N LYS A 77 1.23 8.42 16.38
CA LYS A 77 1.50 7.26 17.23
C LYS A 77 0.96 5.99 16.59
N ILE A 78 1.78 4.94 16.60
CA ILE A 78 1.42 3.62 16.07
C ILE A 78 1.72 2.52 17.08
N ASN A 79 1.07 1.38 16.88
CA ASN A 79 1.36 0.21 17.70
C ASN A 79 2.76 -0.33 17.36
N TYR A 80 3.64 -0.42 18.37
CA TYR A 80 5.01 -0.91 18.18
C TYR A 80 5.06 -2.33 17.61
N ARG A 81 4.02 -3.15 17.82
CA ARG A 81 3.94 -4.50 17.24
C ARG A 81 4.02 -4.45 15.72
N VAL A 82 3.47 -3.42 15.08
CA VAL A 82 3.59 -3.23 13.63
C VAL A 82 5.06 -3.06 13.23
N ILE A 83 5.78 -2.17 13.92
CA ILE A 83 7.22 -1.93 13.68
C ILE A 83 7.99 -3.25 13.86
N ARG A 84 7.73 -3.97 14.95
CA ARG A 84 8.39 -5.25 15.22
C ARG A 84 8.12 -6.29 14.13
N MET A 85 6.87 -6.46 13.71
CA MET A 85 6.51 -7.43 12.67
C MET A 85 7.12 -7.09 11.31
N LEU A 86 7.14 -5.80 10.94
CA LEU A 86 7.80 -5.35 9.70
C LEU A 86 9.33 -5.55 9.77
N PHE A 87 9.92 -5.34 10.94
CA PHE A 87 11.36 -5.55 11.14
C PHE A 87 11.70 -7.05 11.10
N ASP A 88 10.91 -7.87 11.78
CA ASP A 88 11.09 -9.32 11.82
C ASP A 88 10.92 -9.96 10.43
N ALA A 89 10.00 -9.44 9.61
CA ALA A 89 9.83 -9.79 8.19
C ALA A 89 10.89 -9.19 7.24
N GLY A 90 11.85 -8.41 7.77
CA GLY A 90 12.91 -7.78 6.99
C GLY A 90 12.47 -6.66 6.04
N LEU A 91 11.24 -6.14 6.17
CA LEU A 91 10.73 -5.07 5.31
C LEU A 91 11.28 -3.69 5.68
N ILE A 92 11.59 -3.49 6.96
CA ILE A 92 12.26 -2.29 7.45
C ILE A 92 13.60 -2.66 8.09
N LYS A 93 14.51 -1.69 8.10
CA LYS A 93 15.85 -1.83 8.71
C LYS A 93 16.14 -0.62 9.58
N VAL A 94 17.12 -0.75 10.49
CA VAL A 94 17.58 0.38 11.29
C VAL A 94 18.28 1.41 10.39
N LYS A 95 17.90 2.67 10.52
CA LYS A 95 18.53 3.80 9.86
C LYS A 95 19.65 4.34 10.75
N THR A 96 20.89 4.24 10.28
CA THR A 96 22.08 4.61 11.05
C THR A 96 22.65 5.97 10.71
N ASN A 97 22.23 6.57 9.59
CA ASN A 97 22.77 7.82 9.06
C ASN A 97 21.91 9.04 9.35
N ILE A 98 21.27 9.08 10.52
CA ILE A 98 20.40 10.17 10.96
C ILE A 98 20.65 10.49 12.43
N ARG A 99 20.59 11.78 12.79
CA ARG A 99 20.70 12.17 14.20
C ARG A 99 19.40 11.86 14.93
N THR A 100 19.44 10.84 15.79
CA THR A 100 18.31 10.49 16.64
C THR A 100 18.08 11.57 17.71
N PRO A 101 16.82 11.90 18.08
CA PRO A 101 16.53 12.87 19.13
C PRO A 101 17.06 12.43 20.50
N HIS A 102 17.23 11.11 20.69
CA HIS A 102 17.80 10.50 21.89
C HIS A 102 18.43 9.14 21.54
N THR A 103 19.53 8.78 22.21
CA THR A 103 20.30 7.53 21.95
C THR A 103 19.52 6.23 22.18
N ARG A 104 18.41 6.32 22.91
CA ARG A 104 17.51 5.19 23.24
C ARG A 104 16.40 4.99 22.19
N CYS A 105 16.26 5.91 21.23
CA CYS A 105 15.31 5.79 20.13
C CYS A 105 15.95 5.01 18.98
N VAL A 106 15.20 4.05 18.43
CA VAL A 106 15.59 3.31 17.24
C VAL A 106 14.77 3.80 16.07
N ILE A 107 15.45 4.18 14.99
CA ILE A 107 14.82 4.70 13.79
C ILE A 107 14.88 3.63 12.71
N PHE A 108 13.76 3.42 12.04
CA PHE A 108 13.64 2.45 10.96
C PHE A 108 13.25 3.15 9.67
N GLU A 109 13.76 2.63 8.57
CA GLU A 109 13.38 2.99 7.20
C GLU A 109 13.04 1.74 6.41
N TRP A 110 12.32 1.88 5.29
CA TRP A 110 12.17 0.79 4.34
C TRP A 110 13.54 0.25 3.90
N VAL A 111 13.61 -1.06 3.65
CA VAL A 111 14.76 -1.61 2.93
C VAL A 111 14.79 -1.04 1.51
N ARG A 112 16.01 -0.87 0.95
CA ARG A 112 16.19 -0.24 -0.39
C ARG A 112 15.37 -0.93 -1.49
N ASP A 113 15.21 -2.24 -1.37
CA ASP A 113 14.54 -3.09 -2.35
C ASP A 113 13.03 -3.25 -2.12
N ILE A 114 12.41 -2.51 -1.19
CA ILE A 114 10.97 -2.66 -0.87
C ILE A 114 10.08 -2.55 -2.13
N LYS A 115 10.50 -1.76 -3.11
CA LYS A 115 9.82 -1.56 -4.39
C LYS A 115 9.63 -2.88 -5.16
N LYS A 116 10.59 -3.80 -5.08
CA LYS A 116 10.54 -5.12 -5.74
C LYS A 116 9.46 -6.00 -5.11
N TYR A 117 9.27 -5.90 -3.79
CA TYR A 117 8.33 -6.72 -3.03
C TYR A 117 6.91 -6.14 -2.96
N ARG A 118 6.66 -4.90 -3.42
CA ARG A 118 5.35 -4.24 -3.32
C ARG A 118 4.20 -5.09 -3.86
N ARG A 119 4.38 -5.68 -5.04
CA ARG A 119 3.36 -6.51 -5.68
C ARG A 119 3.04 -7.75 -4.86
N GLU A 120 4.07 -8.38 -4.29
CA GLU A 120 3.92 -9.57 -3.48
C GLU A 120 3.29 -9.26 -2.12
N ILE A 121 3.68 -8.15 -1.49
CA ILE A 121 3.07 -7.65 -0.25
C ILE A 121 1.60 -7.30 -0.46
N LEU A 122 1.28 -6.65 -1.58
CA LEU A 122 -0.12 -6.40 -1.96
C LEU A 122 -0.89 -7.71 -2.08
N ARG A 123 -0.33 -8.68 -2.80
CA ARG A 123 -0.97 -9.98 -3.06
C ARG A 123 -1.17 -10.82 -1.81
N THR A 124 -0.20 -10.87 -0.91
CA THR A 124 -0.17 -11.86 0.18
C THR A 124 -0.57 -11.29 1.53
N LYS A 125 -0.45 -9.97 1.72
CA LYS A 125 -0.64 -9.31 3.03
C LYS A 125 -1.75 -8.28 3.06
N ILE A 126 -2.03 -7.65 1.91
CA ILE A 126 -3.09 -6.64 1.79
C ILE A 126 -4.38 -7.27 1.23
N PHE A 127 -4.29 -7.88 0.07
CA PHE A 127 -5.37 -8.61 -0.56
C PHE A 127 -5.33 -10.07 -0.09
N GLY A 128 -6.47 -10.59 0.36
CA GLY A 128 -6.64 -12.04 0.52
C GLY A 128 -7.18 -12.65 -0.77
N GLU A 129 -7.08 -13.97 -0.93
CA GLU A 129 -7.64 -14.65 -2.11
C GLU A 129 -9.17 -14.51 -2.21
N ASN A 130 -9.86 -14.18 -1.11
CA ASN A 130 -11.32 -14.04 -1.05
C ASN A 130 -11.78 -12.62 -0.67
N VAL A 131 -11.42 -11.61 -1.46
CA VAL A 131 -11.97 -10.26 -1.30
C VAL A 131 -13.30 -10.15 -2.03
N TYR A 132 -14.36 -9.74 -1.31
CA TYR A 132 -15.65 -9.42 -1.93
C TYR A 132 -15.51 -8.19 -2.84
N LEU A 133 -15.72 -8.39 -4.14
CA LEU A 133 -15.63 -7.32 -5.14
C LEU A 133 -16.86 -6.41 -5.11
N THR A 134 -16.62 -5.10 -4.99
CA THR A 134 -17.64 -4.06 -5.15
C THR A 134 -17.31 -3.20 -6.37
N SER A 135 -18.35 -2.64 -7.02
CA SER A 135 -18.14 -1.72 -8.15
C SER A 135 -17.28 -0.51 -7.75
N ALA A 136 -17.45 -0.01 -6.53
CA ALA A 136 -16.66 1.11 -6.00
C ALA A 136 -15.14 0.82 -5.98
N MET A 137 -14.74 -0.41 -5.63
CA MET A 137 -13.34 -0.82 -5.64
C MET A 137 -12.77 -0.82 -7.06
N ILE A 138 -13.52 -1.37 -8.02
CA ILE A 138 -13.10 -1.43 -9.42
C ILE A 138 -13.03 -0.02 -10.03
N ASP A 139 -14.02 0.83 -9.76
CA ASP A 139 -14.05 2.22 -10.21
C ASP A 139 -12.84 3.02 -9.68
N ALA A 140 -12.49 2.83 -8.41
CA ALA A 140 -11.37 3.52 -7.81
C ALA A 140 -10.02 3.05 -8.37
N THR A 141 -9.85 1.75 -8.62
CA THR A 141 -8.65 1.20 -9.28
C THR A 141 -8.55 1.65 -10.72
N ALA A 142 -9.65 1.65 -11.48
CA ALA A 142 -9.68 2.14 -12.85
C ALA A 142 -9.29 3.62 -12.95
N ALA A 143 -9.80 4.45 -12.02
CA ALA A 143 -9.47 5.87 -11.95
C ALA A 143 -7.96 6.13 -11.74
N GLN A 144 -7.25 5.28 -10.99
CA GLN A 144 -5.79 5.39 -10.84
C GLN A 144 -5.04 5.25 -12.17
N TYR A 145 -5.63 4.56 -13.14
CA TYR A 145 -5.05 4.33 -14.46
C TYR A 145 -5.61 5.23 -15.56
N GLY A 146 -6.44 6.22 -15.21
CA GLY A 146 -7.07 7.09 -16.21
C GLY A 146 -8.28 6.47 -16.90
N LEU A 147 -8.87 5.43 -16.31
CA LEU A 147 -9.94 4.61 -16.89
C LEU A 147 -11.25 4.75 -16.12
N THR A 148 -12.36 4.42 -16.77
CA THR A 148 -13.66 4.20 -16.14
C THR A 148 -14.21 2.83 -16.53
N VAL A 149 -14.93 2.18 -15.61
CA VAL A 149 -15.56 0.87 -15.83
C VAL A 149 -17.08 1.06 -15.74
N THR A 150 -17.81 0.63 -16.77
CA THR A 150 -19.27 0.79 -16.85
C THR A 150 -19.93 -0.54 -17.13
N PHE A 151 -21.00 -0.87 -16.40
CA PHE A 151 -21.80 -2.05 -16.71
C PHE A 151 -22.85 -1.72 -17.78
N VAL A 152 -22.79 -2.42 -18.92
CA VAL A 152 -23.73 -2.24 -20.03
C VAL A 152 -24.86 -3.26 -19.90
N GLY A 153 -25.92 -2.88 -19.19
CA GLY A 153 -27.03 -3.79 -18.85
C GLY A 153 -27.68 -4.48 -20.07
N ALA A 154 -27.81 -3.79 -21.20
CA ALA A 154 -28.37 -4.36 -22.44
C ALA A 154 -27.54 -5.52 -23.02
N ARG A 155 -26.25 -5.62 -22.66
CA ARG A 155 -25.32 -6.65 -23.13
C ARG A 155 -24.88 -7.60 -22.01
N GLY A 156 -25.22 -7.29 -20.77
CA GLY A 156 -24.82 -8.09 -19.60
C GLY A 156 -23.30 -8.18 -19.40
N VAL A 157 -22.54 -7.19 -19.85
CA VAL A 157 -21.06 -7.14 -19.76
C VAL A 157 -20.60 -5.78 -19.28
N PHE A 158 -19.41 -5.71 -18.68
CA PHE A 158 -18.77 -4.41 -18.45
C PHE A 158 -18.05 -3.88 -19.70
N GLU A 159 -17.76 -2.59 -19.68
CA GLU A 159 -17.00 -1.87 -20.69
C GLU A 159 -15.97 -0.98 -19.97
N ILE A 160 -14.77 -0.85 -20.55
CA ILE A 160 -13.70 0.00 -20.03
C ILE A 160 -13.52 1.18 -21.00
N LEU A 161 -13.65 2.39 -20.48
CA LEU A 161 -13.54 3.64 -21.22
C LEU A 161 -12.34 4.45 -20.70
N ASP A 162 -11.87 5.41 -21.49
CA ASP A 162 -10.95 6.44 -21.02
C ASP A 162 -11.65 7.45 -20.10
N GLY A 163 -10.89 8.39 -19.55
CA GLY A 163 -11.42 9.46 -18.71
C GLY A 163 -12.39 10.44 -19.38
N ASN A 164 -12.49 10.42 -20.70
CA ASN A 164 -13.42 11.24 -21.50
C ASN A 164 -14.66 10.45 -21.93
N GLY A 165 -14.77 9.17 -21.54
CA GLY A 165 -15.88 8.29 -21.92
C GLY A 165 -15.73 7.66 -23.30
N ASN A 166 -14.56 7.75 -23.94
CA ASN A 166 -14.32 7.06 -25.21
C ASN A 166 -13.92 5.62 -24.95
N SER A 167 -14.45 4.72 -25.78
CA SER A 167 -14.08 3.31 -25.69
C SER A 167 -12.63 3.07 -26.11
N ILE A 168 -11.97 2.12 -25.43
CA ILE A 168 -10.58 1.76 -25.70
C ILE A 168 -10.57 0.46 -26.53
N PRO A 169 -10.04 0.48 -27.76
CA PRO A 169 -9.98 -0.72 -28.59
C PRO A 169 -9.18 -1.86 -27.93
N ASN A 170 -9.68 -3.08 -28.07
CA ASN A 170 -8.99 -4.31 -27.66
C ASN A 170 -8.59 -5.11 -28.91
N GLY A 171 -7.33 -5.04 -29.30
CA GLY A 171 -6.85 -5.69 -30.53
C GLY A 171 -7.41 -5.06 -31.80
N GLN A 172 -7.82 -5.88 -32.77
CA GLN A 172 -8.34 -5.41 -34.08
C GLN A 172 -9.83 -5.04 -34.06
N ALA A 173 -10.55 -5.33 -32.99
CA ALA A 173 -11.97 -5.04 -32.89
C ALA A 173 -12.20 -3.55 -32.60
N LYS A 174 -12.87 -2.85 -33.52
CA LYS A 174 -13.25 -1.44 -33.34
C LYS A 174 -14.38 -1.22 -32.33
N ASN A 175 -15.27 -2.22 -32.15
CA ASN A 175 -16.53 -2.06 -31.41
C ASN A 175 -16.85 -3.20 -30.42
N THR A 176 -16.02 -4.25 -30.35
CA THR A 176 -16.29 -5.45 -29.53
C THR A 176 -15.44 -5.40 -28.27
N TYR A 177 -16.01 -4.85 -27.20
CA TYR A 177 -15.35 -4.64 -25.90
C TYR A 177 -15.55 -5.80 -24.94
N ILE A 178 -15.67 -7.03 -25.46
CA ILE A 178 -15.79 -8.22 -24.62
C ILE A 178 -14.42 -8.47 -24.00
N PHE A 179 -14.29 -8.09 -22.73
CA PHE A 179 -13.18 -8.48 -21.88
C PHE A 179 -13.49 -9.87 -21.35
N MET A 180 -12.52 -10.75 -21.50
CA MET A 180 -12.63 -12.16 -21.14
C MET A 180 -11.84 -12.40 -19.86
N ASN A 181 -12.34 -13.29 -19.01
CA ASN A 181 -11.55 -13.80 -17.90
C ASN A 181 -10.37 -14.65 -18.42
N SER A 182 -9.52 -15.12 -17.50
CA SER A 182 -8.38 -15.99 -17.83
C SER A 182 -8.76 -17.30 -18.54
N VAL A 183 -10.03 -17.70 -18.50
CA VAL A 183 -10.60 -18.90 -19.11
C VAL A 183 -11.21 -18.63 -20.49
N GLY A 184 -11.26 -17.37 -20.94
CA GLY A 184 -11.79 -16.98 -22.25
C GLY A 184 -13.30 -16.68 -22.26
N GLU A 185 -13.94 -16.56 -21.09
CA GLU A 185 -15.36 -16.26 -20.98
C GLU A 185 -15.62 -14.75 -20.82
N PRO A 186 -16.69 -14.20 -21.43
CA PRO A 186 -17.11 -12.82 -21.22
C PRO A 186 -17.35 -12.53 -19.74
N VAL A 187 -16.84 -11.41 -19.25
CA VAL A 187 -17.03 -11.02 -17.85
C VAL A 187 -18.32 -10.22 -17.74
N GLY A 188 -19.34 -10.85 -17.16
CA GLY A 188 -20.68 -10.29 -17.00
C GLY A 188 -21.00 -9.89 -15.56
N ARG A 189 -20.21 -10.36 -14.59
CA ARG A 189 -20.36 -10.08 -13.16
C ARG A 189 -18.99 -9.73 -12.58
N LEU A 190 -19.00 -8.91 -11.52
CA LEU A 190 -17.77 -8.52 -10.84
C LEU A 190 -16.93 -9.72 -10.40
N ARG A 191 -17.58 -10.82 -10.00
CA ARG A 191 -16.93 -12.03 -9.49
C ARG A 191 -16.43 -13.00 -10.56
N ASP A 192 -16.68 -12.73 -11.84
CA ASP A 192 -16.15 -13.59 -12.92
C ASP A 192 -14.63 -13.41 -13.08
N MET A 193 -14.07 -12.40 -12.40
CA MET A 193 -12.63 -12.17 -12.23
C MET A 193 -12.35 -11.90 -10.75
N SER A 194 -11.22 -12.40 -10.26
CA SER A 194 -10.65 -11.96 -8.98
C SER A 194 -10.27 -10.47 -9.03
N TYR A 195 -10.12 -9.83 -7.87
CA TYR A 195 -9.66 -8.43 -7.81
C TYR A 195 -8.33 -8.23 -8.54
N TRP A 196 -7.44 -9.21 -8.42
CA TRP A 196 -6.14 -9.16 -9.08
C TRP A 196 -6.26 -9.22 -10.61
N GLU A 197 -7.13 -10.10 -11.12
CA GLU A 197 -7.39 -10.15 -12.56
C GLU A 197 -7.96 -8.82 -13.06
N TRP A 198 -8.85 -8.17 -12.29
CA TRP A 198 -9.34 -6.83 -12.60
C TRP A 198 -8.21 -5.79 -12.64
N GLU A 199 -7.37 -5.71 -11.59
CA GLU A 199 -6.27 -4.75 -11.52
C GLU A 199 -5.27 -4.95 -12.66
N GLN A 200 -4.88 -6.20 -12.94
CA GLN A 200 -3.95 -6.55 -14.02
C GLN A 200 -4.55 -6.16 -15.39
N TYR A 201 -5.82 -6.47 -15.64
CA TYR A 201 -6.48 -6.14 -16.90
C TYR A 201 -6.59 -4.63 -17.12
N LEU A 202 -6.93 -3.87 -16.07
CA LEU A 202 -6.99 -2.40 -16.10
C LEU A 202 -5.60 -1.81 -16.35
N TYR A 203 -4.58 -2.33 -15.68
CA TYR A 203 -3.19 -1.93 -15.89
C TYR A 203 -2.77 -2.16 -17.34
N ASP A 204 -2.98 -3.36 -17.89
CA ASP A 204 -2.59 -3.70 -19.27
C ASP A 204 -3.35 -2.85 -20.29
N THR A 205 -4.64 -2.61 -20.05
CA THR A 205 -5.47 -1.72 -20.88
C THR A 205 -4.94 -0.29 -20.89
N ALA A 206 -4.66 0.29 -19.73
CA ALA A 206 -4.11 1.65 -19.63
C ALA A 206 -2.71 1.77 -20.25
N THR A 207 -1.93 0.70 -20.19
CA THR A 207 -0.61 0.61 -20.83
C THR A 207 -0.72 0.71 -22.33
N ARG A 208 -1.59 -0.13 -22.91
CA ARG A 208 -1.86 -0.16 -24.35
C ARG A 208 -2.41 1.18 -24.83
N ALA A 209 -3.31 1.78 -24.06
CA ALA A 209 -3.91 3.08 -24.35
C ALA A 209 -2.99 4.28 -24.03
N LYS A 210 -1.82 4.07 -23.41
CA LYS A 210 -0.88 5.12 -22.97
C LYS A 210 -1.48 6.13 -21.98
N LEU A 211 -2.42 5.71 -21.14
CA LEU A 211 -3.18 6.56 -20.20
C LEU A 211 -2.60 6.64 -18.78
N ARG A 212 -1.54 5.87 -18.47
CA ARG A 212 -0.96 5.73 -17.11
C ARG A 212 -0.50 7.04 -16.43
N LYS A 213 -0.43 8.16 -17.15
CA LYS A 213 0.04 9.46 -16.63
C LYS A 213 -1.09 10.38 -16.14
N THR A 214 -2.35 10.03 -16.39
CA THR A 214 -3.49 10.93 -16.14
C THR A 214 -4.52 10.25 -15.25
N PRO A 215 -4.28 10.16 -13.93
CA PRO A 215 -5.26 9.62 -13.00
C PRO A 215 -6.52 10.50 -12.98
N LEU A 216 -7.69 9.87 -12.86
CA LEU A 216 -8.96 10.56 -12.71
C LEU A 216 -9.24 10.89 -11.25
N LYS A 217 -10.03 11.93 -11.02
CA LYS A 217 -10.55 12.23 -9.69
C LYS A 217 -11.50 11.11 -9.28
N VAL A 218 -11.13 10.36 -8.25
CA VAL A 218 -12.02 9.38 -7.62
C VAL A 218 -13.23 10.14 -7.07
N ARG A 219 -14.47 9.67 -7.34
CA ARG A 219 -15.70 10.34 -6.88
C ARG A 219 -15.67 10.51 -5.36
N ASP A 220 -16.16 11.64 -4.86
CA ASP A 220 -16.23 11.91 -3.42
C ASP A 220 -17.09 10.83 -2.73
N GLY A 221 -16.54 10.16 -1.72
CA GLY A 221 -17.17 9.02 -1.04
C GLY A 221 -16.91 7.64 -1.65
N MET A 222 -16.34 7.55 -2.86
CA MET A 222 -15.87 6.27 -3.43
C MET A 222 -14.55 5.89 -2.78
N ARG A 223 -14.62 4.85 -1.95
CA ARG A 223 -13.48 4.36 -1.23
C ARG A 223 -12.62 3.48 -2.14
N SER A 224 -11.44 3.95 -2.56
CA SER A 224 -10.41 2.99 -2.99
C SER A 224 -10.01 2.14 -1.79
N HIS A 225 -9.46 0.94 -1.99
CA HIS A 225 -8.96 0.14 -0.86
C HIS A 225 -8.00 0.90 0.06
N PHE A 226 -7.36 1.97 -0.41
CA PHE A 226 -6.52 2.87 0.41
C PHE A 226 -7.30 3.83 1.32
N SER A 227 -8.63 3.84 1.28
CA SER A 227 -9.47 4.83 1.97
C SER A 227 -10.49 4.27 2.96
N GLU A 228 -10.83 2.97 2.90
CA GLU A 228 -11.58 2.32 4.00
C GLU A 228 -10.72 2.07 5.23
N PHE A 229 -9.43 1.78 5.05
CA PHE A 229 -8.56 1.40 6.16
C PHE A 229 -8.13 2.58 7.06
N LYS A 230 -8.43 3.82 6.65
CA LYS A 230 -8.14 5.03 7.44
C LYS A 230 -9.17 5.33 8.53
N ARG A 231 -10.38 4.76 8.49
CA ARG A 231 -11.44 5.04 9.48
C ARG A 231 -12.39 3.85 9.63
N ALA A 232 -11.99 2.88 10.45
CA ALA A 232 -12.89 1.92 11.09
C ALA A 232 -12.37 1.57 12.49
#